data_AF-A0A8T8HXL2-F1
#
_entry.id   AF-A0A8T8HXL2-F1
#
_cell.length_a   1.000
_cell.length_b   1.000
_cell.length_c   1.000
_cell.angle_alpha   90.00
_cell.angle_beta   90.00
_cell.angle_gamma   90.00
#
_symmetry.space_group_name_H-M   'P 1'
#
loop_
_entity.id
_entity.type
_entity.pdbx_description
1 polymer ?
#
loop_
_entity_poly.entity_id
_entity_poly.type
_entity_poly.pdbx_seq_one_letter_code
_entity_poly.pdbx_strand_id
1 'polypeptide(L)'
;ARVRTADRLLADATTALERAGDVPVLVECRLLRGYVSSVTRGWADGERHFLAARELCAGSGAWHQAARVDFLRADVVASSARATLRRGERARRREAALGLALPAALAIEAFGHRFAPGPTRERWAGVVAAPALVLAFELITALGRSRLAFELVEHACAGVGPGPAPAAARAWPLDAVHDPFDLAPPAAPHAPPADPDPASAFGPPPRLRVVPSGESELAAHLDAAERHYHLAVRAADEVPAW
;
A
#
# COMPACT_ATOMS: atom_id res chain seq x y z
N ALA A 1 -28.09 -18.07 -3.15
CA ALA A 1 -27.71 -19.12 -2.17
C ALA A 1 -26.22 -19.09 -1.85
N ARG A 2 -25.32 -19.21 -2.84
CA ARG A 2 -23.86 -19.29 -2.67
C ARG A 2 -23.22 -18.14 -1.87
N VAL A 3 -23.58 -16.88 -2.15
CA VAL A 3 -23.06 -15.70 -1.40
C VAL A 3 -23.40 -15.76 0.09
N ARG A 4 -24.62 -16.18 0.44
CA ARG A 4 -25.03 -16.32 1.85
C ARG A 4 -24.26 -17.43 2.55
N THR A 5 -23.98 -18.52 1.85
CA THR A 5 -23.14 -19.60 2.36
C THR A 5 -21.70 -19.13 2.58
N ALA A 6 -21.12 -18.42 1.62
CA ALA A 6 -19.77 -17.86 1.74
C ALA A 6 -19.65 -16.88 2.91
N ASP A 7 -20.60 -15.94 3.06
CA ASP A 7 -20.60 -14.99 4.18
C ASP A 7 -20.71 -15.70 5.53
N ARG A 8 -21.51 -16.77 5.62
CA ARG A 8 -21.65 -17.57 6.84
C ARG A 8 -20.35 -18.32 7.17
N LEU A 9 -19.77 -19.01 6.18
CA LEU A 9 -18.49 -19.70 6.34
C LEU A 9 -17.36 -18.76 6.77
N LEU A 10 -17.28 -17.57 6.15
CA LEU A 10 -16.27 -16.58 6.52
C LEU A 10 -16.51 -15.99 7.92
N ALA A 11 -17.76 -15.81 8.34
CA ALA A 11 -18.07 -15.39 9.70
C ALA A 11 -17.70 -16.45 10.75
N ASP A 12 -18.01 -17.71 10.49
CA ASP A 12 -17.65 -18.84 11.34
C ASP A 12 -16.13 -19.00 11.42
N ALA A 13 -15.44 -18.92 10.28
CA ALA A 13 -13.97 -18.96 10.19
C ALA A 13 -13.32 -17.80 10.95
N THR A 14 -13.82 -16.56 10.78
CA THR A 14 -13.33 -15.40 11.55
C THR A 14 -13.39 -15.68 13.05
N THR A 15 -14.53 -16.17 13.53
CA THR A 15 -14.73 -16.43 14.97
C THR A 15 -13.82 -17.56 15.46
N ALA A 16 -13.61 -18.60 14.65
CA ALA A 16 -12.70 -19.69 14.99
C ALA A 16 -11.24 -19.22 15.06
N LEU A 17 -10.79 -18.43 14.09
CA LEU A 17 -9.44 -17.88 14.02
C LEU A 17 -9.16 -16.89 15.16
N GLU A 18 -10.13 -16.06 15.52
CA GLU A 18 -10.05 -15.18 16.70
C GLU A 18 -9.82 -15.97 17.99
N ARG A 19 -10.55 -17.08 18.19
CA ARG A 19 -10.35 -17.95 19.36
C ARG A 19 -9.00 -18.67 19.33
N ALA A 20 -8.51 -19.02 18.14
CA ALA A 20 -7.24 -19.69 17.95
C ALA A 20 -6.03 -18.75 18.10
N GLY A 21 -6.24 -17.43 17.97
CA GLY A 21 -5.15 -16.43 18.01
C GLY A 21 -4.27 -16.42 16.76
N ASP A 22 -4.71 -17.02 15.65
CA ASP A 22 -3.98 -17.04 14.38
C ASP A 22 -4.20 -15.72 13.62
N VAL A 23 -3.42 -14.70 14.00
CA VAL A 23 -3.56 -13.33 13.49
C VAL A 23 -3.33 -13.23 11.97
N PRO A 24 -2.28 -13.84 11.37
CA PRO A 24 -2.09 -13.76 9.92
C PRO A 24 -3.27 -14.31 9.12
N VAL A 25 -3.77 -15.50 9.48
CA VAL A 25 -4.89 -16.11 8.75
C VAL A 25 -6.20 -15.35 9.03
N LEU A 26 -6.36 -14.78 10.24
CA LEU A 26 -7.48 -13.91 10.55
C LEU A 26 -7.49 -12.64 9.68
N VAL A 27 -6.33 -12.02 9.43
CA VAL A 27 -6.20 -10.88 8.52
C VAL A 27 -6.68 -11.25 7.12
N GLU A 28 -6.23 -12.37 6.55
CA GLU A 28 -6.69 -12.82 5.23
C GLU A 28 -8.19 -13.07 5.19
N CYS A 29 -8.73 -13.72 6.22
CA CYS A 29 -10.17 -13.96 6.34
C CYS A 29 -10.95 -12.63 6.37
N ARG A 30 -10.46 -11.63 7.10
CA ARG A 30 -11.06 -10.29 7.17
C ARG A 30 -10.96 -9.55 5.83
N LEU A 31 -9.84 -9.61 5.14
CA LEU A 31 -9.68 -9.03 3.79
C LEU A 31 -10.68 -9.64 2.81
N LEU A 32 -10.80 -10.96 2.77
CA LEU A 32 -11.76 -11.67 1.92
C LEU A 32 -13.21 -11.28 2.25
N ARG A 33 -13.55 -11.15 3.53
CA ARG A 33 -14.88 -10.62 3.95
C ARG A 33 -15.10 -9.19 3.53
N GLY A 34 -14.07 -8.34 3.58
CA GLY A 34 -14.09 -6.97 3.10
C GLY A 34 -14.45 -6.91 1.62
N TYR A 35 -13.79 -7.71 0.78
CA TYR A 35 -14.10 -7.83 -0.64
C TYR A 35 -15.51 -8.33 -0.90
N VAL A 36 -15.89 -9.47 -0.32
CA VAL A 36 -17.22 -10.07 -0.52
C VAL A 36 -18.32 -9.10 -0.08
N SER A 37 -18.18 -8.45 1.07
CA SER A 37 -19.15 -7.47 1.57
C SER A 37 -19.21 -6.25 0.66
N SER A 38 -18.07 -5.75 0.18
CA SER A 38 -18.01 -4.60 -0.74
C SER A 38 -18.75 -4.84 -2.05
N VAL A 39 -18.58 -6.04 -2.63
CA VAL A 39 -19.25 -6.43 -3.88
C VAL A 39 -20.73 -6.68 -3.68
N THR A 40 -21.13 -7.28 -2.57
CA THR A 40 -22.51 -7.80 -2.38
C THR A 40 -23.44 -6.85 -1.64
N ARG A 41 -22.90 -5.96 -0.80
CA ARG A 41 -23.66 -5.02 0.05
C ARG A 41 -23.23 -3.58 -0.14
N GLY A 42 -22.09 -3.35 -0.79
CA GLY A 42 -21.52 -2.03 -1.02
C GLY A 42 -20.29 -1.79 -0.15
N TRP A 43 -19.45 -0.86 -0.61
CA TRP A 43 -18.12 -0.60 -0.01
C TRP A 43 -18.17 -0.26 1.48
N ALA A 44 -19.20 0.47 1.94
CA ALA A 44 -19.35 0.83 3.35
C ALA A 44 -19.49 -0.40 4.27
N ASP A 45 -20.12 -1.46 3.78
CA ASP A 45 -20.24 -2.73 4.51
C ASP A 45 -18.92 -3.52 4.54
N GLY A 46 -18.09 -3.40 3.51
CA GLY A 46 -16.77 -4.03 3.48
C GLY A 46 -15.76 -3.32 4.37
N GLU A 47 -15.88 -2.00 4.49
CA GLU A 47 -14.92 -1.14 5.19
C GLU A 47 -14.63 -1.60 6.62
N ARG A 48 -15.66 -2.03 7.37
CA ARG A 48 -15.48 -2.53 8.75
C ARG A 48 -14.49 -3.70 8.83
N HIS A 49 -14.45 -4.55 7.81
CA HIS A 49 -13.59 -5.74 7.82
C HIS A 49 -12.16 -5.38 7.48
N PHE A 50 -11.96 -4.44 6.55
CA PHE A 50 -10.64 -3.92 6.28
C PHE A 50 -10.08 -3.13 7.45
N LEU A 51 -10.89 -2.32 8.15
CA LEU A 51 -10.45 -1.61 9.35
C LEU A 51 -10.05 -2.60 10.47
N ALA A 52 -10.83 -3.66 10.69
CA ALA A 52 -10.46 -4.71 11.64
C ALA A 52 -9.15 -5.42 11.25
N ALA A 53 -8.95 -5.72 9.97
CA ALA A 53 -7.68 -6.28 9.49
C ALA A 53 -6.51 -5.31 9.73
N ARG A 54 -6.71 -4.03 9.45
CA ARG A 54 -5.71 -2.98 9.67
C ARG A 54 -5.31 -2.87 11.13
N GLU A 55 -6.28 -2.94 12.04
CA GLU A 55 -6.05 -2.91 13.49
C GLU A 55 -5.23 -4.12 13.97
N LEU A 56 -5.50 -5.32 13.45
CA LEU A 56 -4.71 -6.52 13.74
C LEU A 56 -3.25 -6.37 13.26
N CYS A 57 -3.04 -5.84 12.05
CA CYS A 57 -1.71 -5.59 11.52
C CYS A 57 -0.96 -4.54 12.37
N ALA A 58 -1.62 -3.45 12.74
CA ALA A 58 -1.04 -2.41 13.59
C ALA A 58 -0.71 -2.93 14.99
N GLY A 59 -1.62 -3.69 15.61
CA GLY A 59 -1.44 -4.25 16.96
C GLY A 59 -0.31 -5.28 17.04
N SER A 60 0.03 -5.94 15.93
CA SER A 60 1.17 -6.87 15.83
C SER A 60 2.46 -6.21 15.31
N GLY A 61 2.44 -4.91 15.01
CA GLY A 61 3.59 -4.21 14.41
C GLY A 61 3.88 -4.59 12.96
N ALA A 62 2.98 -5.33 12.30
CA ALA A 62 3.07 -5.72 10.90
C ALA A 62 2.67 -4.55 9.96
N TRP A 63 3.42 -3.44 10.04
CA TRP A 63 3.08 -2.20 9.33
C TRP A 63 3.07 -2.32 7.80
N HIS A 64 3.86 -3.24 7.23
CA HIS A 64 3.80 -3.57 5.80
C HIS A 64 2.46 -4.19 5.39
N GLN A 65 1.88 -5.05 6.25
CA GLN A 65 0.53 -5.58 6.06
C GLN A 65 -0.54 -4.49 6.28
N ALA A 66 -0.33 -3.55 7.21
CA ALA A 66 -1.24 -2.41 7.35
C ALA A 66 -1.27 -1.55 6.07
N ALA A 67 -0.11 -1.32 5.44
CA ALA A 67 -0.02 -0.62 4.16
C ALA A 67 -0.70 -1.38 3.02
N ARG A 68 -0.55 -2.72 2.96
CA ARG A 68 -1.32 -3.58 2.05
C ARG A 68 -2.83 -3.40 2.25
N VAL A 69 -3.30 -3.51 3.49
CA VAL A 69 -4.73 -3.35 3.81
C VAL A 69 -5.26 -2.00 3.30
N ASP A 70 -4.52 -0.92 3.53
CA ASP A 70 -4.90 0.42 3.08
C ASP A 70 -4.86 0.56 1.54
N PHE A 71 -3.92 -0.08 0.85
CA PHE A 71 -3.92 -0.19 -0.61
C PHE A 71 -5.16 -0.93 -1.13
N LEU A 72 -5.49 -2.10 -0.57
CA LEU A 72 -6.66 -2.89 -0.98
C LEU A 72 -7.98 -2.14 -0.70
N ARG A 73 -8.06 -1.44 0.42
CA ARG A 73 -9.17 -0.52 0.74
C ARG A 73 -9.31 0.57 -0.30
N ALA A 74 -8.20 1.20 -0.68
CA ALA A 74 -8.19 2.26 -1.68
C ALA A 74 -8.67 1.75 -3.04
N ASP A 75 -8.28 0.55 -3.45
CA ASP A 75 -8.73 -0.06 -4.71
C ASP A 75 -10.24 -0.31 -4.73
N VAL A 76 -10.81 -0.79 -3.61
CA VAL A 76 -12.27 -0.96 -3.47
C VAL A 76 -12.99 0.39 -3.56
N VAL A 77 -12.48 1.42 -2.88
CA VAL A 77 -13.07 2.78 -2.91
C VAL A 77 -12.98 3.36 -4.33
N ALA A 78 -11.82 3.21 -5.00
CA ALA A 78 -11.61 3.65 -6.38
C ALA A 78 -12.54 2.93 -7.37
N SER A 79 -12.71 1.63 -7.21
CA SER A 79 -13.65 0.82 -8.00
C SER A 79 -15.10 1.28 -7.77
N SER A 80 -15.49 1.58 -6.54
CA SER A 80 -16.81 2.14 -6.23
C SER A 80 -17.03 3.51 -6.88
N ALA A 81 -15.97 4.33 -7.00
CA ALA A 81 -16.04 5.64 -7.65
C ALA A 81 -16.35 5.51 -9.14
N ARG A 82 -15.85 4.45 -9.81
CA ARG A 82 -16.13 4.17 -11.23
C ARG A 82 -17.60 3.85 -11.48
N ALA A 83 -18.23 3.12 -10.55
CA ALA A 83 -19.66 2.81 -10.60
C ALA A 83 -20.57 3.99 -10.19
N THR A 84 -19.99 5.11 -9.72
CA THR A 84 -20.75 6.25 -9.20
C THR A 84 -21.15 7.22 -10.31
N LEU A 85 -22.46 7.38 -10.51
CA LEU A 85 -23.03 8.25 -11.56
C LEU A 85 -22.80 9.74 -11.28
N ARG A 86 -23.11 10.20 -10.05
CA ARG A 86 -23.03 11.62 -9.68
C ARG A 86 -21.59 12.10 -9.68
N ARG A 87 -21.26 13.09 -10.51
CA ARG A 87 -19.89 13.61 -10.69
C ARG A 87 -19.23 14.07 -9.39
N GLY A 88 -19.95 14.84 -8.56
CA GLY A 88 -19.40 15.34 -7.29
C GLY A 88 -19.11 14.22 -6.28
N GLU A 89 -19.97 13.20 -6.22
CA GLU A 89 -19.76 12.03 -5.36
C GLU A 89 -18.58 11.17 -5.88
N ARG A 90 -18.49 10.99 -7.19
CA ARG A 90 -17.37 10.29 -7.82
C ARG A 90 -16.04 10.99 -7.54
N ALA A 91 -15.99 12.33 -7.61
CA ALA A 91 -14.80 13.09 -7.28
C ALA A 91 -14.42 12.93 -5.79
N ARG A 92 -15.38 13.05 -4.87
CA ARG A 92 -15.15 12.83 -3.43
C ARG A 92 -14.60 11.45 -3.11
N ARG A 93 -15.13 10.40 -3.75
CA ARG A 93 -14.62 9.03 -3.57
C ARG A 93 -13.22 8.84 -4.14
N ARG A 94 -12.88 9.50 -5.24
CA ARG A 94 -11.51 9.47 -5.79
C ARG A 94 -10.53 10.17 -4.87
N GLU A 95 -10.91 11.31 -4.29
CA GLU A 95 -10.08 12.00 -3.29
C GLU A 95 -9.87 11.12 -2.04
N ALA A 96 -10.95 10.48 -1.54
CA ALA A 96 -10.84 9.55 -0.41
C ALA A 96 -9.94 8.34 -0.75
N ALA A 97 -10.08 7.77 -1.95
CA ALA A 97 -9.21 6.69 -2.41
C ALA A 97 -7.75 7.15 -2.54
N LEU A 98 -7.49 8.36 -3.06
CA LEU A 98 -6.13 8.90 -3.19
C LEU A 98 -5.47 9.11 -1.82
N GLY A 99 -6.24 9.61 -0.84
CA GLY A 99 -5.78 9.78 0.54
C GLY A 99 -5.34 8.48 1.23
N LEU A 100 -5.85 7.33 0.78
CA LEU A 100 -5.42 6.01 1.23
C LEU A 100 -4.29 5.45 0.35
N ALA A 101 -4.48 5.47 -0.97
CA ALA A 101 -3.59 4.83 -1.95
C ALA A 101 -2.18 5.43 -1.94
N LEU A 102 -2.06 6.75 -1.94
CA LEU A 102 -0.75 7.39 -2.12
C LEU A 102 0.16 7.17 -0.90
N PRO A 103 -0.26 7.43 0.35
CA PRO A 103 0.57 7.09 1.51
C PRO A 103 0.91 5.60 1.60
N ALA A 104 -0.05 4.71 1.26
CA ALA A 104 0.19 3.27 1.24
C ALA A 104 1.25 2.88 0.20
N ALA A 105 1.15 3.39 -1.04
CA ALA A 105 2.10 3.11 -2.11
C ALA A 105 3.53 3.56 -1.76
N LEU A 106 3.66 4.78 -1.20
CA LEU A 106 4.94 5.32 -0.74
C LEU A 106 5.59 4.44 0.35
N ALA A 107 4.78 3.96 1.30
CA ALA A 107 5.27 3.06 2.34
C ALA A 107 5.63 1.67 1.80
N ILE A 108 4.82 1.11 0.91
CA ILE A 108 5.08 -0.17 0.24
C ILE A 108 6.41 -0.11 -0.53
N GLU A 109 6.64 0.94 -1.31
CA GLU A 109 7.92 1.17 -1.99
C GLU A 109 9.08 1.19 -0.99
N ALA A 110 8.95 1.98 0.08
CA ALA A 110 9.99 2.13 1.10
C ALA A 110 10.30 0.83 1.86
N PHE A 111 9.30 -0.02 2.15
CA PHE A 111 9.54 -1.35 2.73
C PHE A 111 10.43 -2.21 1.82
N GLY A 112 10.34 -2.03 0.51
CA GLY A 112 11.17 -2.72 -0.47
C GLY A 112 12.67 -2.45 -0.31
N HIS A 113 13.04 -1.28 0.19
CA HIS A 113 14.45 -0.94 0.46
C HIS A 113 15.06 -1.72 1.62
N ARG A 114 14.23 -2.35 2.47
CA ARG A 114 14.73 -3.20 3.55
C ARG A 114 15.26 -4.55 3.07
N PHE A 115 14.88 -4.98 1.87
CA PHE A 115 15.46 -6.20 1.28
C PHE A 115 16.86 -5.92 0.77
N ALA A 116 17.76 -6.89 0.96
CA ALA A 116 19.04 -6.90 0.27
C ALA A 116 18.82 -6.82 -1.27
N PRO A 117 19.73 -6.18 -2.01
CA PRO A 117 19.70 -6.21 -3.47
C PRO A 117 19.59 -7.65 -3.99
N GLY A 118 18.67 -7.89 -4.92
CA GLY A 118 18.46 -9.22 -5.52
C GLY A 118 17.00 -9.59 -5.77
N PRO A 119 16.72 -10.87 -6.08
CA PRO A 119 15.43 -11.31 -6.62
C PRO A 119 14.21 -11.02 -5.74
N THR A 120 14.37 -11.04 -4.42
CA THR A 120 13.27 -10.72 -3.49
C THR A 120 12.89 -9.24 -3.57
N ARG A 121 13.88 -8.34 -3.62
CA ARG A 121 13.64 -6.90 -3.79
C ARG A 121 13.04 -6.59 -5.15
N GLU A 122 13.52 -7.24 -6.21
CA GLU A 122 12.97 -7.11 -7.57
C GLU A 122 11.52 -7.59 -7.66
N ARG A 123 11.20 -8.75 -7.06
CA ARG A 123 9.81 -9.23 -6.97
C ARG A 123 8.93 -8.30 -6.17
N TRP A 124 9.42 -7.77 -5.05
CA TRP A 124 8.68 -6.77 -4.28
C TRP A 124 8.38 -5.54 -5.12
N ALA A 125 9.38 -4.98 -5.80
CA ALA A 125 9.21 -3.82 -6.65
C ALA A 125 8.18 -4.07 -7.77
N GLY A 126 8.29 -5.20 -8.48
CA GLY A 126 7.44 -5.51 -9.63
C GLY A 126 6.02 -5.98 -9.29
N VAL A 127 5.84 -6.76 -8.22
CA VAL A 127 4.57 -7.43 -7.91
C VAL A 127 3.81 -6.70 -6.79
N VAL A 128 4.51 -5.99 -5.91
CA VAL A 128 3.92 -5.34 -4.72
C VAL A 128 3.86 -3.83 -4.89
N ALA A 129 5.00 -3.18 -5.12
CA ALA A 129 5.08 -1.72 -5.16
C ALA A 129 4.49 -1.12 -6.45
N ALA A 130 4.80 -1.71 -7.62
CA ALA A 130 4.34 -1.18 -8.89
C ALA A 130 2.80 -1.09 -9.00
N PRO A 131 2.00 -2.11 -8.63
CA PRO A 131 0.54 -1.98 -8.64
C PRO A 131 0.00 -0.88 -7.72
N ALA A 132 0.62 -0.67 -6.55
CA ALA A 132 0.22 0.38 -5.62
C ALA A 132 0.47 1.78 -6.21
N LEU A 133 1.64 2.00 -6.81
CA LEU A 133 1.97 3.23 -7.52
C LEU A 133 1.05 3.47 -8.73
N VAL A 134 0.73 2.44 -9.50
CA VAL A 134 -0.21 2.54 -10.63
C VAL A 134 -1.58 3.04 -10.18
N LEU A 135 -2.13 2.50 -9.09
CA LEU A 135 -3.40 2.98 -8.55
C LEU A 135 -3.33 4.46 -8.14
N ALA A 136 -2.24 4.87 -7.48
CA ALA A 136 -2.03 6.27 -7.11
C ALA A 136 -1.98 7.19 -8.35
N PHE A 137 -1.19 6.83 -9.38
CA PHE A 137 -1.11 7.59 -10.63
C PHE A 137 -2.45 7.70 -11.35
N GLU A 138 -3.23 6.63 -11.39
CA GLU A 138 -4.57 6.66 -11.99
C GLU A 138 -5.51 7.61 -11.25
N LEU A 139 -5.47 7.61 -9.91
CA LEU A 139 -6.30 8.50 -9.10
C LEU A 139 -5.89 9.97 -9.26
N ILE A 140 -4.59 10.26 -9.21
CA ILE A 140 -4.01 11.58 -9.46
C ILE A 140 -4.43 12.10 -10.84
N THR A 141 -4.31 11.25 -11.87
CA THR A 141 -4.70 11.59 -13.25
C THR A 141 -6.21 11.82 -13.36
N ALA A 142 -7.02 10.96 -12.75
CA ALA A 142 -8.49 11.08 -12.75
C ALA A 142 -9.01 12.31 -11.99
N LEU A 143 -8.19 12.89 -11.10
CA LEU A 143 -8.45 14.11 -10.36
C LEU A 143 -7.82 15.36 -11.02
N GLY A 144 -6.99 15.19 -12.05
CA GLY A 144 -6.32 16.31 -12.74
C GLY A 144 -5.20 16.97 -11.91
N ARG A 145 -4.57 16.22 -11.01
CA ARG A 145 -3.53 16.71 -10.09
C ARG A 145 -2.14 16.67 -10.76
N SER A 146 -1.95 17.43 -11.84
CA SER A 146 -0.74 17.34 -12.68
C SER A 146 0.56 17.64 -11.92
N ARG A 147 0.52 18.57 -10.96
CA ARG A 147 1.68 18.88 -10.11
C ARG A 147 2.08 17.69 -9.25
N LEU A 148 1.13 17.11 -8.52
CA LEU A 148 1.36 15.89 -7.73
C LEU A 148 1.80 14.71 -8.60
N ALA A 149 1.28 14.59 -9.83
CA ALA A 149 1.74 13.57 -10.78
C ALA A 149 3.23 13.73 -11.10
N PHE A 150 3.67 14.96 -11.39
CA PHE A 150 5.07 15.26 -11.67
C PHE A 150 5.96 14.99 -10.45
N GLU A 151 5.56 15.44 -9.26
CA GLU A 151 6.29 15.18 -8.02
C GLU A 151 6.41 13.66 -7.73
N LEU A 152 5.37 12.88 -8.01
CA LEU A 152 5.39 11.42 -7.84
C LEU A 152 6.29 10.71 -8.88
N VAL A 153 6.37 11.21 -10.11
CA VAL A 153 7.31 10.69 -11.12
C VAL A 153 8.74 10.92 -10.66
N GLU A 154 9.09 12.14 -10.25
CA GLU A 154 10.42 12.46 -9.73
C GLU A 154 10.77 11.60 -8.50
N HIS A 155 9.81 11.41 -7.60
CA HIS A 155 9.95 10.50 -6.47
C HIS A 155 10.30 9.08 -6.92
N ALA A 156 9.49 8.49 -7.81
CA ALA A 156 9.68 7.14 -8.29
C ALA A 156 11.03 6.99 -9.02
N CYS A 157 11.42 7.97 -9.85
CA CYS A 157 12.71 7.96 -10.53
C CYS A 157 13.89 8.03 -9.57
N ALA A 158 13.78 8.77 -8.45
CA ALA A 158 14.82 8.82 -7.43
C ALA A 158 14.90 7.57 -6.53
N GLY A 159 13.85 6.73 -6.52
CA GLY A 159 13.82 5.47 -5.76
C GLY A 159 14.32 4.24 -6.53
N VAL A 160 14.40 4.33 -7.86
CA VAL A 160 14.68 3.19 -8.76
C VAL A 160 16.18 3.08 -9.05
N GLY A 161 16.78 1.95 -8.64
CA GLY A 161 17.98 1.43 -9.31
C GLY A 161 17.61 0.79 -10.65
N PRO A 162 18.51 0.75 -11.66
CA PRO A 162 18.17 0.28 -13.01
C PRO A 162 17.60 -1.14 -12.99
N GLY A 163 16.36 -1.31 -13.44
CA GLY A 163 15.65 -2.59 -13.49
C GLY A 163 14.60 -2.59 -14.60
N PRO A 164 14.15 -3.77 -15.08
CA PRO A 164 13.18 -3.87 -16.16
C PRO A 164 11.83 -3.28 -15.76
N ALA A 165 11.14 -2.65 -16.72
CA ALA A 165 9.82 -2.07 -16.51
C ALA A 165 8.82 -3.16 -16.04
N PRO A 166 8.02 -2.91 -14.99
CA PRO A 166 7.06 -3.88 -14.51
C PRO A 166 5.99 -4.15 -15.58
N ALA A 167 5.62 -5.42 -15.75
CA ALA A 167 4.48 -5.79 -16.57
C ALA A 167 3.19 -5.19 -15.98
N ALA A 168 2.34 -4.61 -16.82
CA ALA A 168 1.08 -3.98 -16.43
C ALA A 168 0.03 -5.00 -15.96
N ALA A 169 0.27 -5.70 -14.86
CA ALA A 169 -0.71 -6.56 -14.21
C ALA A 169 -1.39 -5.76 -13.10
N ARG A 170 -2.60 -5.27 -13.40
CA ARG A 170 -3.46 -4.57 -12.44
C ARG A 170 -4.17 -5.53 -11.47
N ALA A 171 -4.34 -6.78 -11.88
CA ALA A 171 -5.03 -7.77 -11.07
C ALA A 171 -4.05 -8.33 -10.04
N TRP A 172 -4.30 -8.06 -8.76
CA TRP A 172 -3.77 -8.89 -7.69
C TRP A 172 -4.26 -10.32 -7.97
N PRO A 173 -3.36 -11.27 -8.22
CA PRO A 173 -3.79 -12.64 -8.48
C PRO A 173 -4.31 -13.19 -7.15
N LEU A 174 -5.63 -13.15 -6.95
CA LEU A 174 -6.32 -13.90 -5.90
C LEU A 174 -6.06 -15.42 -6.05
N ASP A 175 -5.60 -15.85 -7.24
CA ASP A 175 -5.22 -17.22 -7.58
C ASP A 175 -3.71 -17.50 -7.37
N ALA A 176 -2.93 -16.55 -6.85
CA ALA A 176 -1.53 -16.82 -6.54
C ALA A 176 -1.44 -17.81 -5.37
N VAL A 177 -0.61 -18.84 -5.53
CA VAL A 177 -0.35 -19.88 -4.51
C VAL A 177 0.27 -19.27 -3.23
N HIS A 178 0.84 -18.06 -3.33
CA HIS A 178 1.39 -17.28 -2.22
C HIS A 178 1.05 -15.80 -2.40
N ASP A 179 0.67 -15.12 -1.32
CA ASP A 179 0.48 -13.67 -1.36
C ASP A 179 1.86 -13.00 -1.37
N PRO A 180 2.19 -12.14 -2.36
CA PRO A 180 3.48 -11.46 -2.42
C PRO A 180 3.86 -10.64 -1.17
N PHE A 181 2.89 -10.23 -0.35
CA PHE A 181 3.14 -9.60 0.95
C PHE A 181 3.43 -10.59 2.08
N ASP A 182 3.27 -11.91 1.91
CA ASP A 182 3.76 -12.91 2.89
C ASP A 182 5.27 -12.78 3.11
N LEU A 183 5.98 -12.14 2.18
CA LEU A 183 7.36 -11.69 2.35
C LEU A 183 7.42 -10.55 3.38
N ALA A 184 7.68 -10.89 4.63
CA ALA A 184 7.96 -9.90 5.66
C ALA A 184 9.30 -9.18 5.34
N PRO A 185 9.31 -7.85 5.13
CA PRO A 185 10.56 -7.11 5.08
C PRO A 185 11.26 -7.22 6.45
N PRO A 186 12.60 -7.30 6.48
CA PRO A 186 13.32 -7.41 7.74
C PRO A 186 12.98 -6.24 8.68
N ALA A 187 12.93 -6.53 9.98
CA ALA A 187 12.72 -5.50 10.99
C ALA A 187 13.83 -4.45 10.92
N ALA A 188 13.51 -3.18 11.15
CA ALA A 188 14.52 -2.12 11.24
C ALA A 188 15.55 -2.51 12.31
N PRO A 189 16.86 -2.30 12.09
CA PRO A 189 17.90 -2.78 12.99
C PRO A 189 17.83 -2.05 14.33
N HIS A 190 17.19 -2.66 15.31
CA HIS A 190 17.38 -2.39 16.74
C HIS A 190 18.13 -3.56 17.42
N ALA A 191 18.61 -4.54 16.65
CA ALA A 191 19.51 -5.59 17.12
C ALA A 191 20.96 -5.21 16.79
N PRO A 192 21.93 -5.45 17.70
CA PRO A 192 23.34 -5.18 17.43
C PRO A 192 23.76 -6.02 16.21
N PRO A 193 24.42 -5.41 15.22
CA PRO A 193 24.67 -6.09 13.96
C PRO A 193 25.75 -7.17 14.14
N ALA A 194 25.54 -8.35 13.56
CA ALA A 194 26.64 -9.09 12.98
C ALA A 194 27.14 -8.25 11.79
N ASP A 195 28.46 -8.00 11.73
CA ASP A 195 29.11 -7.02 10.85
C ASP A 195 28.39 -6.82 9.51
N PRO A 196 27.78 -5.65 9.27
CA PRO A 196 27.18 -5.35 7.99
C PRO A 196 28.31 -4.97 7.03
N ASP A 197 28.30 -5.56 5.83
CA ASP A 197 29.08 -5.02 4.72
C ASP A 197 28.60 -3.57 4.46
N PRO A 198 29.43 -2.55 4.71
CA PRO A 198 29.03 -1.14 4.59
C PRO A 198 28.61 -0.76 3.16
N ALA A 199 28.89 -1.60 2.17
CA ALA A 199 28.48 -1.39 0.78
C ALA A 199 26.99 -1.74 0.51
N SER A 200 26.27 -2.38 1.43
CA SER A 200 24.92 -2.92 1.15
C SER A 200 23.75 -2.11 1.71
N ALA A 201 23.98 -1.11 2.55
CA ALA A 201 22.94 -0.36 3.26
C ALA A 201 22.78 1.06 2.68
N PHE A 202 22.21 1.18 1.49
CA PHE A 202 21.69 2.48 1.05
C PHE A 202 20.49 2.82 1.94
N GLY A 203 20.62 3.90 2.72
CA GLY A 203 19.50 4.48 3.46
C GLY A 203 18.36 4.90 2.51
N PRO A 204 17.20 5.30 3.05
CA PRO A 204 16.12 5.80 2.22
C PRO A 204 16.61 6.99 1.39
N PRO A 205 16.19 7.11 0.12
CA PRO A 205 16.62 8.23 -0.73
C PRO A 205 16.19 9.58 -0.15
N PRO A 206 16.85 10.70 -0.47
CA PRO A 206 16.50 12.01 0.07
C PRO A 206 15.12 12.49 -0.40
N ARG A 207 14.54 13.44 0.35
CA ARG A 207 13.36 14.19 -0.11
C ARG A 207 13.75 15.07 -1.30
N LEU A 208 12.86 15.20 -2.27
CA LEU A 208 13.10 15.99 -3.47
C LEU A 208 12.33 17.31 -3.42
N ARG A 209 13.05 18.40 -3.66
CA ARG A 209 12.46 19.70 -3.97
C ARG A 209 12.27 19.82 -5.48
N VAL A 210 11.10 19.37 -5.93
CA VAL A 210 10.75 19.29 -7.35
C VAL A 210 10.35 20.66 -7.94
N VAL A 211 9.69 21.49 -7.14
CA VAL A 211 9.31 22.86 -7.54
C VAL A 211 10.11 23.85 -6.69
N PRO A 212 10.98 24.69 -7.29
CA PRO A 212 11.87 25.56 -6.52
C PRO A 212 11.16 26.60 -5.64
N SER A 213 9.96 27.03 -6.02
CA SER A 213 9.26 28.19 -5.45
C SER A 213 7.93 27.86 -4.76
N GLY A 214 7.65 26.59 -4.45
CA GLY A 214 6.38 26.23 -3.82
C GLY A 214 6.48 25.00 -2.93
N GLU A 215 5.53 24.88 -2.00
CA GLU A 215 5.37 23.71 -1.14
C GLU A 215 5.05 22.47 -1.97
N SER A 216 5.70 21.34 -1.69
CA SER A 216 5.42 20.07 -2.37
C SER A 216 4.04 19.54 -1.97
N GLU A 217 3.21 19.19 -2.96
CA GLU A 217 1.94 18.49 -2.73
C GLU A 217 2.19 17.07 -2.20
N LEU A 218 3.28 16.42 -2.62
CA LEU A 218 3.68 15.10 -2.19
C LEU A 218 4.13 15.05 -0.73
N ALA A 219 4.68 16.15 -0.18
CA ALA A 219 5.19 16.20 1.19
C ALA A 219 4.17 15.76 2.25
N ALA A 220 2.93 16.24 2.16
CA ALA A 220 1.86 15.85 3.08
C ALA A 220 1.55 14.34 3.03
N HIS A 221 1.70 13.71 1.86
CA HIS A 221 1.51 12.27 1.69
C HIS A 221 2.70 11.45 2.20
N LEU A 222 3.93 11.96 2.06
CA LEU A 222 5.11 11.37 2.69
C LEU A 222 4.98 11.38 4.21
N ASP A 223 4.60 12.52 4.79
CA ASP A 223 4.41 12.66 6.23
C ASP A 223 3.26 11.77 6.73
N ALA A 224 2.19 11.61 5.94
CA ALA A 224 1.12 10.67 6.24
C ALA A 224 1.62 9.22 6.21
N ALA A 225 2.43 8.84 5.22
CA ALA A 225 2.99 7.49 5.13
C ALA A 225 3.88 7.18 6.35
N GLU A 226 4.80 8.09 6.69
CA GLU A 226 5.73 7.91 7.80
C GLU A 226 4.98 7.79 9.14
N ARG A 227 3.95 8.61 9.36
CA ARG A 227 3.09 8.53 10.55
C ARG A 227 2.22 7.28 10.60
N HIS A 228 1.64 6.86 9.47
CA HIS A 228 0.68 5.74 9.46
C HIS A 228 1.36 4.37 9.54
N TYR A 229 2.58 4.25 9.04
CA TYR A 229 3.26 2.96 8.88
C TYR A 229 4.59 2.86 9.63
N HIS A 230 4.93 3.86 10.45
CA HIS A 230 6.08 3.86 11.34
C HIS A 230 7.40 3.49 10.63
N LEU A 231 7.59 4.08 9.44
CA LEU A 231 8.72 3.83 8.55
C LEU A 231 9.15 5.15 7.92
N ALA A 232 10.45 5.46 7.95
CA ALA A 232 11.01 6.55 7.15
C ALA A 232 10.91 6.20 5.66
N VAL A 233 10.18 7.02 4.89
CA VAL A 233 10.03 6.81 3.44
C VAL A 233 11.17 7.48 2.69
N ARG A 234 11.67 8.61 3.21
CA ARG A 234 12.81 9.35 2.67
C ARG A 234 13.78 9.74 3.79
N ALA A 235 15.03 10.00 3.43
CA ALA A 235 15.96 10.68 4.34
C ALA A 235 15.46 12.11 4.62
N ALA A 236 15.82 12.65 5.78
CA ALA A 236 15.39 13.97 6.21
C ALA A 236 15.95 15.10 5.33
N ASP A 237 17.09 14.87 4.69
CA ASP A 237 17.72 15.83 3.80
C ASP A 237 16.85 16.04 2.55
N GLU A 238 16.66 17.31 2.19
CA GLU A 238 15.95 17.71 0.98
C GLU A 238 16.96 18.21 -0.07
N VAL A 239 16.90 17.65 -1.27
CA VAL A 239 17.76 18.01 -2.40
C VAL A 239 16.93 18.56 -3.56
N PRO A 240 17.42 19.56 -4.32
CA PRO A 240 16.73 20.02 -5.53
C PRO A 240 16.64 18.90 -6.56
N ALA A 241 15.49 18.78 -7.22
CA ALA A 241 15.39 18.01 -8.45
C ALA A 241 15.95 18.87 -9.59
N TRP A 242 17.08 18.42 -10.15
CA TRP A 242 17.81 18.92 -11.33
C TRP A 242 18.01 20.44 -11.51
#